data_AF-A0A7W5B3F7-F1
#
_entry.id   AF-A0A7W5B3F7-F1
#
_cell.length_a   1.000
_cell.length_b   1.000
_cell.length_c   1.000
_cell.angle_alpha   90.00
_cell.angle_beta   90.00
_cell.angle_gamma   90.00
#
_symmetry.space_group_name_H-M   'P 1'
#
loop_
_entity.id
_entity.type
_entity.pdbx_description
1 polymer ?
#
loop_
_entity_poly.entity_id
_entity_poly.type
_entity_poly.pdbx_seq_one_letter_code
_entity_poly.pdbx_strand_id
1 'polypeptide(L)'
;MSKTIEIFKDGSPQLEELEALVRELTCPRCSNFVYNTGSPGTKSQMQAKAAEYGIESWPAVTLDGKAVSPEQLKKGKVAEIVRNLFHK
;
A
#
# COMPACT_ATOMS: atom_id res chain seq x y z
N MET A 1 -14.70 11.63 -1.84
CA MET A 1 -13.38 12.14 -1.44
C MET A 1 -12.32 11.34 -2.16
N SER A 2 -11.28 11.97 -2.72
CA SER A 2 -10.11 11.26 -3.25
C SER A 2 -9.31 10.70 -2.09
N LYS A 3 -8.96 9.41 -2.13
CA LYS A 3 -8.06 8.79 -1.15
C LYS A 3 -6.72 8.50 -1.79
N THR A 4 -5.67 8.64 -0.99
CA THR A 4 -4.31 8.30 -1.40
C THR A 4 -3.95 6.94 -0.86
N ILE A 5 -3.36 6.10 -1.70
CA ILE A 5 -3.01 4.72 -1.36
C ILE A 5 -1.58 4.53 -1.76
N GLU A 6 -0.76 4.18 -0.80
CA GLU A 6 0.67 4.00 -1.04
C GLU A 6 1.05 2.56 -0.67
N ILE A 7 1.53 1.81 -1.66
CA ILE A 7 1.91 0.41 -1.51
C ILE A 7 3.43 0.37 -1.42
N PHE A 8 3.94 -0.24 -0.37
CA PHE A 8 5.36 -0.36 -0.12
C PHE A 8 5.78 -1.82 -0.26
N LYS A 9 6.58 -2.07 -1.30
CA LYS A 9 6.99 -3.40 -1.74
C LYS A 9 8.45 -3.67 -1.42
N ASP A 10 8.74 -4.90 -1.00
CA ASP A 10 10.10 -5.39 -0.80
C ASP A 10 10.70 -6.07 -2.06
N GLY A 11 9.92 -6.18 -3.14
CA GLY A 11 10.27 -6.91 -4.37
C GLY A 11 9.67 -8.32 -4.45
N SER A 12 8.88 -8.74 -3.45
CA SER A 12 8.22 -10.05 -3.45
C SER A 12 7.07 -10.14 -4.48
N PRO A 13 6.94 -11.26 -5.22
CA PRO A 13 5.91 -11.44 -6.26
C PRO A 13 4.48 -11.49 -5.71
N GLN A 14 4.31 -11.84 -4.43
CA GLN A 14 3.01 -11.82 -3.74
C GLN A 14 2.37 -10.42 -3.69
N LEU A 15 3.12 -9.35 -3.99
CA LEU A 15 2.62 -7.98 -4.02
C LEU A 15 2.20 -7.48 -5.40
N GLU A 16 2.44 -8.23 -6.48
CA GLU A 16 1.86 -7.90 -7.79
C GLU A 16 0.37 -8.13 -7.80
N GLU A 17 -0.09 -9.28 -7.29
CA GLU A 17 -1.52 -9.58 -7.12
C GLU A 17 -2.20 -8.54 -6.22
N LEU A 18 -1.52 -8.11 -5.15
CA LEU A 18 -2.03 -7.09 -4.26
C LEU A 18 -2.20 -5.73 -4.95
N GLU A 19 -1.26 -5.33 -5.80
CA GLU A 19 -1.37 -4.07 -6.56
C GLU A 19 -2.52 -4.12 -7.56
N ALA A 20 -2.64 -5.22 -8.32
CA ALA A 20 -3.74 -5.42 -9.25
C ALA A 20 -5.10 -5.32 -8.54
N LEU A 21 -5.20 -5.96 -7.37
CA LEU A 21 -6.41 -5.97 -6.56
C LEU A 21 -6.72 -4.60 -5.96
N VAL A 22 -5.72 -3.89 -5.42
CA VAL A 22 -5.89 -2.50 -4.96
C VAL A 22 -6.37 -1.64 -6.12
N ARG A 23 -5.75 -1.74 -7.29
CA ARG A 23 -6.11 -0.96 -8.47
C ARG A 23 -7.55 -1.21 -8.93
N GLU A 24 -8.01 -2.46 -8.87
CA GLU A 24 -9.38 -2.86 -9.18
C GLU A 24 -10.40 -2.33 -8.17
N LEU A 25 -10.07 -2.37 -6.87
CA LEU A 25 -10.95 -1.89 -5.81
C LEU A 25 -10.95 -0.38 -5.63
N THR A 26 -9.96 0.31 -6.20
CA THR A 26 -9.84 1.75 -6.06
C THR A 26 -10.76 2.52 -6.98
N CYS A 27 -11.30 3.62 -6.44
CA CYS A 27 -12.09 4.54 -7.23
C CYS A 27 -11.24 5.21 -8.33
N PRO A 28 -11.81 5.57 -9.49
CA PRO A 28 -11.07 6.27 -10.56
C PRO A 28 -10.55 7.66 -10.16
N ARG A 29 -10.97 8.18 -8.99
CA ARG A 29 -10.48 9.44 -8.39
C ARG A 29 -9.47 9.23 -7.26
N CYS A 30 -9.05 7.99 -7.03
CA CYS A 30 -8.14 7.61 -5.96
C CYS A 30 -6.70 7.62 -6.50
N SER A 31 -5.76 8.19 -5.75
CA SER A 31 -4.36 8.25 -6.15
C SER A 31 -3.64 7.01 -5.64
N ASN A 32 -3.09 6.21 -6.54
CA ASN A 32 -2.25 5.07 -6.19
C ASN A 32 -0.76 5.43 -6.37
N PHE A 33 0.04 5.07 -5.38
CA PHE A 33 1.48 5.19 -5.41
C PHE A 33 2.08 3.84 -5.04
N VAL A 34 3.07 3.40 -5.80
CA VAL A 34 3.75 2.13 -5.55
C VAL A 34 5.23 2.43 -5.37
N TYR A 35 5.73 2.11 -4.19
CA TYR A 35 7.13 2.24 -3.82
C TYR A 35 7.75 0.85 -3.72
N ASN A 36 8.90 0.64 -4.37
CA ASN A 36 9.60 -0.63 -4.37
C ASN A 36 11.01 -0.45 -3.81
N THR A 37 11.41 -1.26 -2.83
CA THR A 37 12.78 -1.26 -2.27
C THR A 37 13.83 -1.73 -3.29
N GLY A 38 13.42 -2.56 -4.26
CA GLY A 38 14.27 -3.04 -5.35
C GLY A 38 14.56 -1.98 -6.42
N SER A 39 13.80 -0.88 -6.41
CA SER A 39 14.01 0.24 -7.34
C SER A 39 14.78 1.37 -6.65
N PRO A 40 16.04 1.64 -7.02
CA PRO A 40 16.88 2.62 -6.34
C PRO A 40 16.31 4.04 -6.39
N GLY A 41 15.54 4.38 -7.43
CA GLY A 41 14.90 5.70 -7.56
C GLY A 41 13.75 5.95 -6.57
N THR A 42 13.03 4.90 -6.16
CA THR A 42 11.91 5.01 -5.21
C THR A 42 12.31 4.67 -3.78
N LYS A 43 13.45 4.00 -3.57
CA LYS A 43 13.91 3.54 -2.26
C LYS A 43 14.04 4.65 -1.22
N SER A 44 14.64 5.79 -1.57
CA SER A 44 14.81 6.91 -0.64
C SER A 44 13.47 7.55 -0.25
N GLN A 45 12.57 7.74 -1.24
CA GLN A 45 11.23 8.27 -0.98
C GLN A 45 10.39 7.30 -0.15
N MET A 46 10.52 6.00 -0.44
CA MET A 46 9.90 4.93 0.31
C MET A 46 10.32 4.96 1.78
N GLN A 47 11.63 5.05 2.07
CA GLN A 47 12.14 5.09 3.43
C GLN A 47 11.71 6.35 4.20
N ALA A 48 11.69 7.52 3.53
CA ALA A 48 11.22 8.76 4.16
C ALA A 48 9.73 8.66 4.55
N LYS A 49 8.89 8.17 3.63
CA LYS A 49 7.47 7.92 3.85
C LYS A 49 7.23 6.84 4.91
N ALA A 50 8.01 5.76 4.87
CA ALA A 50 7.98 4.71 5.88
C ALA A 50 8.17 5.25 7.28
N ALA A 51 9.20 6.09 7.46
CA ALA A 51 9.53 6.69 8.73
C ALA A 51 8.44 7.69 9.18
N GLU A 52 7.88 8.47 8.25
CA GLU A 52 6.74 9.36 8.51
C GLU A 52 5.52 8.58 9.04
N TYR A 53 5.27 7.39 8.49
CA TYR A 53 4.13 6.54 8.85
C TYR A 53 4.43 5.50 9.95
N GLY A 54 5.66 5.45 10.47
CA GLY A 54 6.08 4.47 11.49
C GLY A 54 6.10 3.02 10.98
N ILE A 55 6.38 2.81 9.70
CA ILE A 55 6.47 1.48 9.09
C ILE A 55 7.87 0.91 9.28
N GLU A 56 7.97 -0.09 10.17
CA GLU A 56 9.22 -0.80 10.45
C GLU A 56 9.29 -2.19 9.80
N SER A 57 8.20 -2.65 9.18
CA SER A 57 8.09 -3.98 8.58
C SER A 57 7.53 -3.91 7.16
N TRP A 58 8.15 -4.70 6.28
CA TRP A 58 7.78 -4.84 4.87
C TRP A 58 7.29 -6.26 4.59
N PRO A 59 6.30 -6.46 3.73
CA PRO A 59 5.53 -5.47 2.96
C PRO A 59 4.59 -4.59 3.81
N ALA A 60 4.25 -3.39 3.32
CA ALA A 60 3.30 -2.47 3.97
C ALA A 60 2.41 -1.74 2.96
N VAL A 61 1.23 -1.29 3.41
CA VAL A 61 0.32 -0.47 2.61
C VAL A 61 -0.19 0.65 3.49
N THR A 62 -0.23 1.88 2.99
CA THR A 62 -0.86 3.01 3.66
C THR A 62 -2.11 3.44 2.91
N LEU A 63 -3.13 3.82 3.67
CA LEU A 63 -4.38 4.35 3.16
C LEU A 63 -4.60 5.69 3.82
N ASP A 64 -4.57 6.76 3.05
CA ASP A 64 -4.75 8.14 3.53
C ASP A 64 -3.74 8.51 4.63
N GLY A 65 -2.50 8.03 4.50
CA GLY A 65 -1.43 8.20 5.51
C GLY A 65 -1.51 7.25 6.72
N LYS A 66 -2.47 6.30 6.76
CA LYS A 66 -2.54 5.28 7.81
C LYS A 66 -1.92 3.97 7.35
N ALA A 67 -0.85 3.53 8.02
CA ALA A 67 -0.24 2.23 7.78
C ALA A 67 -1.17 1.08 8.16
N VAL A 68 -1.30 0.12 7.25
CA VAL A 68 -1.98 -1.16 7.46
C VAL A 68 -0.96 -2.13 8.03
N SER A 69 -1.29 -2.76 9.16
CA SER A 69 -0.38 -3.66 9.86
C SER A 69 0.00 -4.87 8.98
N PRO A 70 1.25 -5.37 9.10
CA PRO A 70 1.74 -6.52 8.34
C PRO A 70 0.93 -7.80 8.59
N GLU A 71 0.27 -7.92 9.75
CA GLU A 71 -0.63 -9.03 10.05
C GLU A 71 -1.91 -9.02 9.20
N GLN A 72 -2.42 -7.85 8.84
CA GLN A 72 -3.58 -7.70 7.96
C GLN A 72 -3.21 -8.00 6.50
N LEU A 73 -1.97 -7.69 6.12
CA LEU A 73 -1.39 -8.05 4.82
C LEU A 73 -1.27 -9.57 4.65
N LYS A 74 -0.68 -10.26 5.64
CA LYS A 74 -0.53 -11.72 5.61
C LYS A 74 -1.85 -12.48 5.54
N LYS A 75 -2.95 -11.88 6.01
CA LYS A 75 -4.29 -12.49 6.00
C LYS A 75 -5.10 -12.18 4.74
N GLY A 76 -4.52 -11.54 3.71
CA GLY A 76 -5.26 -11.13 2.51
C GLY A 76 -6.33 -10.06 2.78
N LYS A 77 -6.34 -9.46 3.99
CA LYS A 77 -7.38 -8.51 4.42
C LYS A 77 -7.24 -7.14 3.81
N VAL A 78 -6.16 -6.84 3.09
CA VAL A 78 -6.01 -5.54 2.41
C VAL A 78 -7.13 -5.32 1.40
N ALA A 79 -7.51 -6.35 0.64
CA ALA A 79 -8.66 -6.32 -0.24
C ALA A 79 -9.93 -5.86 0.49
N GLU A 80 -10.21 -6.49 1.62
CA GLU A 80 -11.38 -6.21 2.46
C GLU A 80 -11.32 -4.82 3.10
N ILE A 81 -10.14 -4.39 3.57
CA ILE A 81 -9.91 -3.07 4.16
C ILE A 81 -10.12 -1.97 3.11
N VAL A 82 -9.52 -2.13 1.93
CA VAL A 82 -9.66 -1.21 0.80
C VAL A 82 -11.14 -1.17 0.39
N ARG A 83 -11.79 -2.32 0.19
CA ARG A 83 -13.22 -2.38 -0.14
C ARG A 83 -14.09 -1.67 0.91
N ASN A 84 -13.85 -1.91 2.20
CA ASN A 84 -14.60 -1.27 3.29
C ASN A 84 -14.35 0.25 3.41
N LEU A 85 -13.19 0.73 2.97
CA LEU A 85 -12.86 2.17 2.96
C LEU A 85 -13.43 2.89 1.74
N PHE A 86 -13.62 2.19 0.62
CA PHE A 86 -14.09 2.80 -0.64
C PHE A 86 -15.57 2.62 -0.93
N HIS A 87 -16.23 1.59 -0.37
CA HIS A 87 -17.62 1.26 -0.64
C HIS A 87 -18.59 1.55 0.53
N LYS A 88 -18.20 2.39 1.49
CA LYS A 88 -19.06 2.76 2.63
C LYS A 88 -19.48 4.22 2.57
#